data_AF-A0A3D3E726-F1
#
_entry.id   AF-A0A3D3E726-F1
#
_cell.length_a   1.000
_cell.length_b   1.000
_cell.length_c   1.000
_cell.angle_alpha   90.00
_cell.angle_beta   90.00
_cell.angle_gamma   90.00
#
_symmetry.space_group_name_H-M   'P 1'
#
loop_
_entity.id
_entity.type
_entity.pdbx_description
1 polymer ?
#
loop_
_entity_poly.entity_id
_entity_poly.type
_entity_poly.pdbx_seq_one_letter_code
_entity_poly.pdbx_strand_id
1 'polypeptide(L)'
;MNTWIEIDRSVDVEADIPLKDQAPAEVKEKYAISCKDKFIAWTSEDGKFIGCIKNNRSVSASSAEAYAVELYEMEPAKGSGFVGLDIISENGECLAVIAASRYSRRSLSWLKNIQPVLAKAFGLKETYDYQGKDA
;
A
#
# COMPACT_ATOMS: atom_id res chain seq x y z
N MET A 1 17.27 1.08 9.43
CA MET A 1 15.82 1.05 9.04
C MET A 1 14.97 0.99 10.29
N ASN A 2 13.95 1.84 10.41
CA ASN A 2 13.19 1.99 11.66
C ASN A 2 12.00 1.02 11.75
N THR A 3 11.38 0.70 10.62
CA THR A 3 10.27 -0.25 10.51
C THR A 3 10.54 -1.27 9.41
N TRP A 4 10.26 -2.54 9.70
CA TRP A 4 10.33 -3.65 8.75
C TRP A 4 9.30 -4.71 9.16
N ILE A 5 8.12 -4.67 8.53
CA ILE A 5 6.97 -5.50 8.91
C ILE A 5 6.60 -6.39 7.73
N GLU A 6 6.58 -7.70 7.97
CA GLU A 6 5.97 -8.66 7.05
C GLU A 6 4.46 -8.58 7.16
N ILE A 7 3.80 -8.37 6.03
CA ILE A 7 2.35 -8.36 5.88
C ILE A 7 1.96 -9.67 5.23
N ASP A 8 1.15 -10.46 5.93
CA ASP A 8 0.60 -11.67 5.35
C ASP A 8 -0.38 -11.30 4.22
N ARG A 9 -0.19 -11.91 3.06
CA ARG A 9 -1.01 -11.70 1.87
C ARG A 9 -1.31 -13.05 1.26
N SER A 10 -2.55 -13.49 1.44
CA SER A 10 -3.03 -14.72 0.83
C SER A 10 -2.92 -14.68 -0.71
N VAL A 11 -2.74 -15.86 -1.30
CA VAL A 11 -2.51 -16.05 -2.75
C VAL A 11 -3.70 -15.64 -3.62
N ASP A 12 -4.88 -15.57 -3.03
CA ASP A 12 -6.15 -15.23 -3.67
C ASP A 12 -6.51 -13.73 -3.56
N VAL A 13 -5.65 -12.93 -2.95
CA VAL A 13 -5.76 -11.46 -2.95
C VAL A 13 -5.22 -10.94 -4.29
N GLU A 14 -5.99 -10.08 -4.95
CA GLU A 14 -5.60 -9.47 -6.23
C GLU A 14 -4.88 -8.14 -6.04
N ALA A 15 -5.21 -7.38 -4.98
CA ALA A 15 -4.54 -6.12 -4.71
C ALA A 15 -3.04 -6.33 -4.50
N ASP A 16 -2.23 -5.52 -5.16
CA ASP A 16 -0.78 -5.60 -5.09
C ASP A 16 -0.14 -4.25 -5.37
N ILE A 17 1.18 -4.20 -5.19
CA ILE A 17 1.99 -3.07 -5.60
C ILE A 17 2.00 -3.04 -7.14
N PRO A 18 1.73 -1.89 -7.79
CA PRO A 18 1.89 -1.74 -9.24
C PRO A 18 3.33 -2.03 -9.69
N LEU A 19 3.54 -2.16 -11.00
CA LEU A 19 4.85 -2.43 -11.59
C LEU A 19 5.79 -1.21 -11.52
N LYS A 20 6.14 -0.79 -10.30
CA LYS A 20 7.03 0.32 -9.97
C LYS A 20 8.26 -0.20 -9.22
N ASP A 21 9.37 0.51 -9.31
CA ASP A 21 10.59 0.24 -8.53
C ASP A 21 11.10 1.54 -7.89
N GLN A 22 10.46 1.93 -6.79
CA GLN A 22 10.72 3.21 -6.11
C GLN A 22 11.53 3.07 -4.81
N ALA A 23 11.67 1.85 -4.27
CA ALA A 23 12.42 1.64 -3.04
C ALA A 23 13.92 1.96 -3.24
N PRO A 24 14.56 2.59 -2.23
CA PRO A 24 16.00 2.80 -2.20
C PRO A 24 16.81 1.50 -2.31
N ALA A 25 18.07 1.61 -2.72
CA ALA A 25 18.95 0.45 -2.93
C ALA A 25 19.12 -0.38 -1.65
N GLU A 26 19.29 0.26 -0.48
CA GLU A 26 19.47 -0.47 0.78
C GLU A 26 18.23 -1.31 1.17
N VAL A 27 17.03 -0.84 0.84
CA VAL A 27 15.77 -1.55 1.09
C VAL A 27 15.70 -2.80 0.21
N LYS A 28 16.06 -2.65 -1.06
CA LYS A 28 16.06 -3.75 -2.03
C LYS A 28 17.10 -4.82 -1.68
N GLU A 29 18.29 -4.40 -1.28
CA GLU A 29 19.35 -5.31 -0.85
C GLU A 29 18.90 -6.13 0.36
N LYS A 30 18.37 -5.47 1.39
CA LYS A 30 17.83 -6.16 2.57
C LYS A 30 16.69 -7.12 2.23
N TYR A 31 15.77 -6.70 1.36
CA TYR A 31 14.67 -7.54 0.89
C TYR A 31 15.17 -8.79 0.19
N ALA A 32 16.15 -8.66 -0.70
CA ALA A 32 16.73 -9.76 -1.47
C ALA A 32 17.41 -10.82 -0.59
N ILE A 33 18.00 -10.41 0.53
CA ILE A 33 18.71 -11.32 1.45
C ILE A 33 17.74 -12.21 2.24
N SER A 34 16.59 -11.68 2.68
CA SER A 34 15.85 -12.29 3.80
C SER A 34 14.34 -12.39 3.63
N CYS A 35 13.74 -11.73 2.64
CA CYS A 35 12.29 -11.55 2.56
C CYS A 35 11.72 -11.79 1.16
N LYS A 36 12.40 -12.56 0.31
CA LYS A 36 11.90 -12.87 -1.04
C LYS A 36 10.48 -13.46 -0.98
N ASP A 37 9.64 -13.06 -1.92
CA ASP A 37 8.21 -13.41 -2.00
C ASP A 37 7.30 -12.88 -0.88
N LYS A 38 7.82 -12.09 0.07
CA LYS A 38 7.04 -11.49 1.14
C LYS A 38 6.55 -10.08 0.78
N PHE A 39 5.40 -9.69 1.33
CA PHE A 39 4.96 -8.31 1.27
C PHE A 39 5.52 -7.58 2.49
N ILE A 40 6.40 -6.60 2.29
CA ILE A 40 7.07 -5.90 3.38
C ILE A 40 6.68 -4.42 3.38
N ALA A 41 6.19 -3.93 4.51
CA ALA A 41 6.11 -2.51 4.80
C ALA A 41 7.39 -2.05 5.50
N TRP A 42 7.92 -0.90 5.10
CA TRP A 42 9.22 -0.43 5.57
C TRP A 42 9.26 1.09 5.77
N THR A 43 10.17 1.52 6.64
CA THR A 43 10.59 2.92 6.75
C THR A 43 12.11 3.00 6.63
N SER A 44 12.59 4.01 5.91
CA SER A 44 14.03 4.25 5.74
C SER A 44 14.68 4.51 7.10
N GLU A 45 15.99 4.32 7.17
CA GLU A 45 16.73 4.52 8.42
C GLU A 45 16.70 5.96 8.92
N ASP A 46 16.79 6.89 7.98
CA ASP A 46 16.67 8.32 8.26
C ASP A 46 15.22 8.79 8.44
N GLY A 47 14.24 7.88 8.33
CA GLY A 47 12.81 8.16 8.49
C GLY A 47 12.23 9.07 7.41
N LYS A 48 12.94 9.34 6.31
CA LYS A 48 12.46 10.22 5.22
C LYS A 48 11.50 9.53 4.27
N PHE A 49 11.57 8.22 4.15
CA PHE A 49 10.72 7.46 3.23
C PHE A 49 9.99 6.35 3.96
N ILE A 50 8.74 6.18 3.56
CA ILE A 50 7.88 5.06 3.93
C ILE A 50 7.48 4.33 2.65
N GLY A 51 7.19 3.04 2.73
CA GLY A 51 6.79 2.32 1.53
C GLY A 51 6.49 0.86 1.75
N CYS A 52 6.18 0.21 0.62
CA CYS A 52 5.96 -1.22 0.56
C CYS A 52 6.83 -1.83 -0.56
N ILE A 53 7.29 -3.05 -0.36
CA ILE A 53 8.05 -3.83 -1.34
C ILE A 53 7.56 -5.27 -1.36
N LYS A 54 7.42 -5.82 -2.56
CA LYS A 54 7.15 -7.24 -2.80
C LYS A 54 7.76 -7.61 -4.14
N ASN A 55 8.62 -8.61 -4.11
CA ASN A 55 9.39 -9.11 -5.24
C ASN A 55 10.18 -7.99 -5.92
N ASN A 56 9.94 -7.77 -7.21
CA ASN A 56 10.58 -6.73 -8.00
C ASN A 56 9.74 -5.44 -8.06
N ARG A 57 8.76 -5.29 -7.17
CA ARG A 57 7.84 -4.15 -7.14
C ARG A 57 7.96 -3.42 -5.82
N SER A 58 8.02 -2.10 -5.90
CA SER A 58 8.06 -1.24 -4.72
C SER A 58 7.43 0.11 -4.99
N VAL A 59 6.78 0.63 -3.95
CA VAL A 59 6.27 2.00 -3.89
C VAL A 59 6.83 2.68 -2.65
N SER A 60 7.08 3.98 -2.76
CA SER A 60 7.58 4.79 -1.67
C SER A 60 6.97 6.18 -1.70
N ALA A 61 6.74 6.74 -0.53
CA ALA A 61 6.32 8.12 -0.33
C ALA A 61 7.30 8.83 0.60
N SER A 62 7.47 10.13 0.39
CA SER A 62 8.16 11.00 1.37
C SER A 62 7.34 11.05 2.64
N SER A 63 7.96 10.74 3.78
CA SER A 63 7.32 10.82 5.10
C SER A 63 6.91 12.25 5.49
N ALA A 64 7.55 13.26 4.88
CA ALA A 64 7.19 14.66 5.10
C ALA A 64 5.94 15.11 4.33
N GLU A 65 5.61 14.42 3.23
CA GLU A 65 4.45 14.71 2.39
C GLU A 65 3.26 13.81 2.73
N ALA A 66 3.53 12.60 3.25
CA ALA A 66 2.51 11.64 3.61
C ALA A 66 1.66 12.11 4.80
N TYR A 67 0.35 12.02 4.63
CA TYR A 67 -0.63 12.52 5.59
C TYR A 67 -1.55 11.42 6.12
N ALA A 68 -2.06 10.55 5.24
CA ALA A 68 -2.98 9.50 5.62
C ALA A 68 -2.76 8.23 4.79
N VAL A 69 -3.20 7.10 5.35
CA VAL A 69 -3.44 5.87 4.59
C VAL A 69 -4.93 5.81 4.28
N GLU A 70 -5.29 5.99 3.02
CA GLU A 70 -6.66 6.04 2.54
C GLU A 70 -7.07 4.72 1.90
N LEU A 71 -8.09 4.08 2.45
CA LEU A 71 -8.77 2.97 1.78
C LEU A 71 -9.88 3.55 0.91
N TYR A 72 -9.87 3.24 -0.38
CA TYR A 72 -10.91 3.69 -1.29
C TYR A 72 -11.56 2.52 -2.01
N GLU A 73 -12.88 2.62 -2.23
CA GLU A 73 -13.62 1.60 -2.98
C GLU A 73 -14.74 2.19 -3.86
N MET A 74 -14.88 1.65 -5.06
CA MET A 74 -16.05 1.80 -5.93
C MET A 74 -16.60 0.40 -6.25
N GLU A 75 -17.83 0.14 -5.84
CA GLU A 75 -18.49 -1.14 -6.06
C GLU A 75 -18.85 -1.36 -7.53
N PRO A 76 -18.78 -2.61 -8.04
CA PRO A 76 -19.21 -2.91 -9.39
C PRO A 76 -20.73 -2.78 -9.53
N ALA A 77 -21.20 -2.13 -10.59
CA ALA A 77 -22.59 -2.21 -11.03
C ALA A 77 -22.73 -2.50 -12.54
N LYS A 78 -22.24 -1.63 -13.42
CA LYS A 78 -22.13 -1.94 -14.87
C LYS A 78 -20.71 -2.27 -15.29
N GLY A 79 -19.72 -1.58 -14.71
CA GLY A 79 -18.31 -1.88 -14.90
C GLY A 79 -17.72 -2.77 -13.80
N SER A 80 -16.39 -2.78 -13.72
CA SER A 80 -15.65 -3.67 -12.81
C SER A 80 -15.47 -3.11 -11.40
N GLY A 81 -15.70 -1.81 -11.19
CA GLY A 81 -15.33 -1.13 -9.96
C GLY A 81 -13.84 -1.27 -9.61
N PHE A 82 -13.45 -0.78 -8.43
CA PHE A 82 -12.08 -0.93 -7.93
C PHE A 82 -12.00 -0.84 -6.41
N VAL A 83 -10.87 -1.31 -5.89
CA VAL A 83 -10.49 -1.13 -4.49
C VAL A 83 -8.98 -0.94 -4.41
N GLY A 84 -8.54 -0.02 -3.56
CA GLY A 84 -7.13 0.21 -3.32
C GLY A 84 -6.88 0.91 -2.00
N LEU A 85 -5.59 1.03 -1.69
CA LEU A 85 -5.09 1.66 -0.49
C LEU A 85 -3.95 2.58 -0.89
N ASP A 86 -4.16 3.86 -0.64
CA ASP A 86 -3.22 4.92 -1.00
C ASP A 86 -2.54 5.48 0.23
N ILE A 87 -1.28 5.89 0.06
CA ILE A 87 -0.65 6.87 0.93
C ILE A 87 -0.86 8.22 0.24
N ILE A 88 -1.66 9.08 0.87
CA ILE A 88 -2.01 10.38 0.33
C ILE A 88 -1.31 11.51 1.06
N SER A 89 -1.12 12.64 0.38
CA SER A 89 -0.70 13.89 1.01
C SER A 89 -1.89 14.65 1.60
N GLU A 90 -1.64 15.76 2.31
CA GLU A 90 -2.69 16.57 2.92
C GLU A 90 -3.65 17.20 1.90
N ASN A 91 -3.22 17.38 0.64
CA ASN A 91 -4.05 17.91 -0.44
C ASN A 91 -4.83 16.81 -1.20
N GLY A 92 -4.69 15.54 -0.82
CA GLY A 92 -5.33 14.40 -1.48
C GLY A 92 -4.55 13.80 -2.66
N GLU A 93 -3.30 14.22 -2.91
CA GLU A 93 -2.45 13.62 -3.93
C GLU A 93 -2.02 12.20 -3.52
N CYS A 94 -2.19 11.23 -4.42
CA CYS A 94 -1.71 9.86 -4.24
C CYS A 94 -0.19 9.79 -4.42
N LEU A 95 0.53 9.49 -3.33
CA LEU A 95 1.99 9.37 -3.31
C LEU A 95 2.43 7.93 -3.56
N ALA A 96 1.71 6.96 -3.01
CA ALA A 96 1.95 5.53 -3.20
C ALA A 96 0.63 4.76 -3.17
N VAL A 97 0.55 3.66 -3.92
CA VAL A 97 -0.71 2.92 -4.14
C VAL A 97 -0.48 1.41 -4.03
N ILE A 98 -1.44 0.73 -3.39
CA ILE A 98 -1.60 -0.73 -3.39
C ILE A 98 -3.04 -0.99 -3.83
N ALA A 99 -3.24 -1.50 -5.03
CA ALA A 99 -4.58 -1.58 -5.61
C ALA A 99 -4.82 -2.87 -6.38
N ALA A 100 -6.10 -3.21 -6.53
CA ALA A 100 -6.55 -4.21 -7.48
C ALA A 100 -7.10 -3.51 -8.73
N SER A 101 -6.78 -4.01 -9.92
CA SER A 101 -7.31 -3.47 -11.18
C SER A 101 -8.83 -3.63 -11.35
N ARG A 102 -9.46 -4.45 -10.50
CA ARG A 102 -10.91 -4.69 -10.44
C ARG A 102 -11.35 -4.80 -8.99
N TYR A 103 -12.61 -4.52 -8.72
CA TYR A 103 -13.17 -4.72 -7.39
C TYR A 103 -13.10 -6.20 -6.98
N SER A 104 -12.56 -6.47 -5.81
CA SER A 104 -12.53 -7.81 -5.22
C SER A 104 -12.80 -7.72 -3.72
N ARG A 105 -13.81 -8.46 -3.25
CA ARG A 105 -14.13 -8.53 -1.82
C ARG A 105 -12.97 -9.06 -0.98
N ARG A 106 -12.16 -9.96 -1.55
CA ARG A 106 -10.97 -10.50 -0.89
C ARG A 106 -9.89 -9.43 -0.76
N SER A 107 -9.65 -8.68 -1.83
CA SER A 107 -8.77 -7.52 -1.81
C SER A 107 -9.24 -6.47 -0.81
N LEU A 108 -10.53 -6.12 -0.81
CA LEU A 108 -11.10 -5.17 0.14
C LEU A 108 -10.91 -5.63 1.59
N SER A 109 -11.23 -6.88 1.90
CA SER A 109 -11.07 -7.42 3.25
C SER A 109 -9.60 -7.40 3.68
N TRP A 110 -8.67 -7.74 2.77
CA TRP A 110 -7.25 -7.68 3.06
C TRP A 110 -6.76 -6.25 3.27
N LEU A 111 -7.16 -5.31 2.40
CA LEU A 111 -6.81 -3.89 2.51
C LEU A 111 -7.34 -3.27 3.80
N LYS A 112 -8.58 -3.60 4.21
CA LYS A 112 -9.15 -3.22 5.53
C LYS A 112 -8.32 -3.73 6.70
N ASN A 113 -7.75 -4.93 6.59
CA ASN A 113 -6.91 -5.51 7.65
C ASN A 113 -5.52 -4.86 7.73
N ILE A 114 -4.93 -4.48 6.59
CA ILE A 114 -3.56 -3.95 6.56
C ILE A 114 -3.50 -2.43 6.74
N GLN A 115 -4.59 -1.70 6.44
CA GLN A 115 -4.67 -0.25 6.63
C GLN A 115 -4.20 0.22 8.02
N PRO A 116 -4.75 -0.30 9.14
CA PRO A 116 -4.32 0.13 10.48
C PRO A 116 -2.87 -0.26 10.78
N VAL A 117 -2.39 -1.37 10.20
CA VAL A 117 -1.00 -1.81 10.35
C VAL A 117 -0.05 -0.80 9.69
N LEU A 118 -0.36 -0.39 8.46
CA LEU A 118 0.42 0.58 7.70
C LEU A 118 0.34 1.97 8.34
N ALA A 119 -0.86 2.44 8.70
CA ALA A 119 -1.06 3.72 9.35
C ALA A 119 -0.22 3.83 10.63
N LYS A 120 -0.27 2.81 11.50
CA LYS A 120 0.55 2.75 12.72
C LYS A 120 2.04 2.68 12.41
N ALA A 121 2.45 1.85 11.45
CA ALA A 121 3.85 1.66 11.05
C ALA A 121 4.49 2.95 10.51
N PHE A 122 3.69 3.79 9.85
CA PHE A 122 4.14 5.03 9.22
C PHE A 122 3.82 6.28 10.03
N GLY A 123 3.11 6.14 11.17
CA GLY A 123 2.69 7.29 11.98
C GLY A 123 1.64 8.17 11.31
N LEU A 124 0.83 7.58 10.42
CA LEU A 124 -0.23 8.26 9.67
C LEU A 124 -1.61 7.96 10.25
N LYS A 125 -2.59 8.79 9.90
CA LYS A 125 -4.00 8.52 10.22
C LYS A 125 -4.65 7.63 9.16
N GLU A 126 -5.77 7.01 9.53
CA GLU A 126 -6.60 6.21 8.63
C GLU A 126 -7.73 7.07 8.04
N THR A 127 -8.02 6.87 6.76
CA THR A 127 -9.13 7.53 6.05
C THR A 127 -9.83 6.54 5.13
N TYR A 128 -11.10 6.79 4.83
CA TYR A 128 -11.89 5.90 3.98
C TYR A 128 -12.74 6.73 3.00
N ASP A 129 -12.64 6.39 1.71
CA ASP A 129 -13.37 7.03 0.62
C ASP A 129 -14.27 6.01 -0.10
N TYR A 130 -15.58 6.22 0.00
CA TYR A 130 -16.58 5.41 -0.70
C TYR A 130 -17.13 6.17 -1.90
N GLN A 131 -16.77 5.70 -3.09
CA GLN A 131 -17.10 6.36 -4.36
C GLN A 131 -18.41 5.86 -4.98
N GLY A 132 -19.17 5.04 -4.25
CA GLY A 132 -20.45 4.52 -4.72
C GLY A 132 -20.29 3.35 -5.68
N LYS A 133 -21.13 3.31 -6.72
CA LYS A 133 -21.21 2.22 -7.70
C LYS A 133 -20.77 2.67 -9.08
N ASP A 134 -20.06 1.79 -9.76
CA ASP A 134 -19.56 1.99 -11.12
C ASP A 134 -20.73 2.00 -12.13
N ALA A 135 -21.04 3.19 -12.67
CA ALA A 135 -22.30 3.51 -13.36
C ALA A 135 -22.44 2.98 -14.80
#